data_AF-A0A4R1HH54-F1
#
_entry.id   AF-A0A4R1HH54-F1
#
_cell.length_a   1.000
_cell.length_b   1.000
_cell.length_c   1.000
_cell.angle_alpha   90.00
_cell.angle_beta   90.00
_cell.angle_gamma   90.00
#
_symmetry.space_group_name_H-M   'P 1'
#
loop_
_entity.id
_entity.type
_entity.pdbx_description
1 polymer ?
#
loop_
_entity_poly.entity_id
_entity_poly.type
_entity_poly.pdbx_seq_one_letter_code
_entity_poly.pdbx_strand_id
1 'polypeptide(L)'
;MTILALLAAAGAMVGNTVAALWEARGSRLARYGRALWLQPWFIAGLVADVLAWLLTVVALRFLPVFAVQAILAGAIALTTLADNGWSPWNLVRRERVGVVSVLAGLVLVAGSAAPDRPEDLPEAATPILLVSFGLLLVAAPFVWRVGRPMLLALLAGLGFGGTALAVRALHPGPVSWSSIGDLLRDPLVYAVVVMGVLGVLAFAAALRDGSVGTATAVLSVTEVVVPGIVGLVLLGDRIRDGWEVPAAVGVVLALAGVLLLTRSDPDRERPSRVH
;
A
#
# COMPACT_ATOMS: atom_id res chain seq x y z
N MET A 1 -11.12 -18.57 9.02
CA MET A 1 -9.81 -17.98 8.64
C MET A 1 -9.94 -16.53 8.16
N THR A 2 -11.05 -16.15 7.53
CA THR A 2 -11.35 -14.78 7.04
C THR A 2 -11.16 -13.66 8.05
N ILE A 3 -11.69 -13.82 9.28
CA ILE A 3 -11.61 -12.77 10.31
C ILE A 3 -10.16 -12.51 10.70
N LEU A 4 -9.34 -13.56 10.88
CA LEU A 4 -7.92 -13.41 11.18
C LEU A 4 -7.17 -12.70 10.05
N ALA A 5 -7.54 -12.95 8.79
CA ALA A 5 -6.94 -12.27 7.65
C ALA A 5 -7.33 -10.79 7.57
N LEU A 6 -8.60 -10.46 7.85
CA LEU A 6 -9.06 -9.08 7.94
C LEU A 6 -8.39 -8.34 9.11
N LEU A 7 -8.22 -9.02 10.25
CA LEU A 7 -7.47 -8.48 11.39
C LEU A 7 -6.00 -8.27 11.04
N ALA A 8 -5.37 -9.17 10.28
CA ALA A 8 -4.00 -8.98 9.80
C ALA A 8 -3.91 -7.77 8.84
N ALA A 9 -4.84 -7.63 7.90
CA ALA A 9 -4.88 -6.48 6.99
C ALA A 9 -5.13 -5.15 7.74
N ALA A 10 -6.07 -5.12 8.68
CA ALA A 10 -6.33 -3.95 9.52
C ALA A 10 -5.14 -3.63 10.44
N GLY A 11 -4.51 -4.67 11.00
CA GLY A 11 -3.28 -4.54 11.79
C GLY A 11 -2.13 -3.97 10.97
N ALA A 12 -1.98 -4.38 9.71
CA ALA A 12 -1.01 -3.81 8.78
C ALA A 12 -1.30 -2.33 8.48
N MET A 13 -2.57 -1.97 8.23
CA MET A 13 -2.98 -0.58 8.02
C MET A 13 -2.65 0.31 9.23
N VAL A 14 -2.94 -0.17 10.45
CA VAL A 14 -2.60 0.54 11.69
C VAL A 14 -1.08 0.61 11.87
N GLY A 15 -0.36 -0.49 11.61
CA GLY A 15 1.09 -0.56 11.69
C GLY A 15 1.78 0.45 10.77
N ASN A 16 1.36 0.53 9.50
CA ASN A 16 1.84 1.51 8.53
C ASN A 16 1.55 2.95 8.99
N THR A 17 0.39 3.19 9.60
CA THR A 17 0.05 4.50 10.18
C THR A 17 1.02 4.86 11.31
N VAL A 18 1.27 3.94 12.23
CA VAL A 18 2.21 4.13 13.35
C VAL A 18 3.63 4.36 12.85
N ALA A 19 4.08 3.57 11.87
CA ALA A 19 5.37 3.70 11.22
C ALA A 19 5.55 5.10 10.64
N ALA A 20 4.62 5.55 9.79
CA ALA A 20 4.64 6.88 9.20
C ALA A 20 4.72 8.01 10.25
N LEU A 21 3.95 7.90 11.34
CA LEU A 21 3.96 8.90 12.43
C LEU A 21 5.31 8.94 13.18
N TRP A 22 5.90 7.77 13.44
CA TRP A 22 7.18 7.64 14.13
C TRP A 22 8.36 8.09 13.26
N GLU A 23 8.35 7.77 11.97
CA GLU A 23 9.32 8.27 11.00
C GLU A 23 9.22 9.78 10.81
N ALA A 24 8.01 10.33 10.73
CA ALA A 24 7.79 11.77 10.69
C ALA A 24 8.30 12.46 11.97
N ARG A 25 8.11 11.84 13.14
CA ARG A 25 8.68 12.33 14.40
C ARG A 25 10.21 12.25 14.41
N GLY A 26 10.79 11.13 14.00
CA GLY A 26 12.24 10.93 13.93
C GLY A 26 12.92 11.88 12.96
N SER A 27 12.34 12.11 11.79
CA SER A 27 12.86 13.05 10.79
C SER A 27 12.81 14.51 11.24
N ARG A 28 11.75 14.92 11.95
CA ARG A 28 11.69 16.25 12.61
C ARG A 28 12.79 16.42 13.66
N LEU A 29 13.14 15.37 14.40
CA LEU A 29 14.21 15.39 15.40
C LEU A 29 15.61 15.39 14.77
N ALA A 30 15.79 14.76 13.60
CA ALA A 30 17.05 14.75 12.85
C ALA A 30 17.44 16.12 12.29
N ARG A 31 16.45 16.99 12.00
CA ARG A 31 16.70 18.39 11.58
C ARG A 31 17.54 19.20 12.60
N TYR A 32 17.68 18.72 13.84
CA TYR A 32 18.53 19.32 14.87
C TYR A 32 19.99 18.80 14.87
N GLY A 33 20.50 18.31 13.73
CA GLY A 33 21.93 18.04 13.53
C GLY A 33 22.44 16.64 13.88
N ARG A 34 21.55 15.67 14.13
CA ARG A 34 21.91 14.25 14.32
C ARG A 34 21.56 13.45 13.07
N ALA A 35 22.40 12.46 12.73
CA ALA A 35 22.12 11.54 11.63
C ALA A 35 20.74 10.86 11.81
N LEU A 36 19.92 10.85 10.76
CA LEU A 36 18.56 10.32 10.76
C LEU A 36 18.51 8.86 11.24
N TRP A 37 19.48 8.06 10.83
CA TRP A 37 19.64 6.64 11.17
C TRP A 37 19.95 6.38 12.65
N LEU A 38 20.24 7.42 13.45
CA LEU A 38 20.48 7.32 14.89
C LEU A 38 19.26 7.77 15.71
N GLN A 39 18.17 8.19 15.05
CA GLN A 39 16.96 8.62 15.76
C GLN A 39 16.14 7.38 16.17
N PRO A 40 15.93 7.14 17.48
CA PRO A 40 15.23 5.94 17.95
C PRO A 40 13.80 5.86 17.41
N TRP A 41 13.13 7.01 17.24
CA TRP A 41 11.79 7.07 16.64
C TRP A 41 11.78 6.71 15.16
N PHE A 42 12.84 7.04 14.41
CA PHE A 42 12.95 6.65 13.00
C PHE A 42 13.17 5.13 12.88
N ILE A 43 14.05 4.56 13.70
CA ILE A 43 14.28 3.11 13.74
C ILE A 43 13.01 2.38 14.18
N ALA A 44 12.31 2.88 15.21
CA ALA A 44 11.04 2.31 15.65
C ALA A 44 9.99 2.32 14.53
N GLY A 45 9.95 3.39 13.73
CA GLY A 45 9.12 3.49 12.53
C GLY A 45 9.45 2.39 11.51
N LEU A 46 10.73 2.22 11.18
CA LEU A 46 11.18 1.19 10.25
C LEU A 46 10.86 -0.24 10.74
N VAL A 47 10.97 -0.50 12.05
CA VAL A 47 10.57 -1.77 12.64
C VAL A 47 9.06 -1.98 12.53
N ALA A 48 8.26 -0.93 12.78
CA ALA A 48 6.81 -0.99 12.60
C ALA A 48 6.42 -1.25 11.15
N ASP A 49 7.13 -0.68 10.17
CA ASP A 49 6.95 -0.94 8.75
C ASP A 49 7.21 -2.40 8.39
N VAL A 50 8.30 -2.99 8.90
CA VAL A 50 8.61 -4.41 8.67
C VAL A 50 7.50 -5.30 9.27
N LEU A 51 7.03 -5.00 10.48
CA LEU A 51 5.95 -5.76 11.12
C LEU A 51 4.63 -5.62 10.36
N ALA A 52 4.29 -4.41 9.91
CA ALA A 52 3.09 -4.15 9.11
C ALA A 52 3.16 -4.83 7.74
N TRP A 53 4.34 -4.87 7.13
CA TRP A 53 4.58 -5.61 5.90
C TRP A 53 4.41 -7.12 6.10
N LEU A 54 4.92 -7.70 7.21
CA LEU A 54 4.69 -9.11 7.54
C LEU A 54 3.19 -9.42 7.71
N LEU A 55 2.44 -8.54 8.36
CA LEU A 55 0.98 -8.67 8.47
C LEU A 55 0.29 -8.58 7.10
N THR A 56 0.78 -7.72 6.20
CA THR A 56 0.32 -7.64 4.81
C THR A 56 0.57 -8.94 4.06
N VAL A 57 1.75 -9.53 4.23
CA VAL A 57 2.10 -10.82 3.63
C VAL A 57 1.13 -11.91 4.09
N VAL A 58 0.83 -11.96 5.39
CA VAL A 58 -0.15 -12.88 5.96
C VAL A 58 -1.54 -12.61 5.37
N ALA A 59 -1.98 -11.35 5.30
CA ALA A 59 -3.28 -10.99 4.76
C ALA A 59 -3.44 -11.43 3.29
N LEU A 60 -2.42 -11.20 2.45
CA LEU A 60 -2.41 -11.60 1.04
C LEU A 60 -2.50 -13.12 0.82
N ARG A 61 -2.22 -13.96 1.84
CA ARG A 61 -2.44 -15.41 1.73
C ARG A 61 -3.93 -15.75 1.69
N PHE A 62 -4.75 -15.01 2.42
CA PHE A 62 -6.13 -15.39 2.70
C PHE A 62 -7.16 -14.44 2.09
N LEU A 63 -6.76 -13.21 1.76
CA LEU A 63 -7.62 -12.21 1.15
C LEU A 63 -7.21 -11.93 -0.31
N PRO A 64 -8.19 -11.57 -1.16
CA PRO A 64 -7.94 -11.00 -2.46
C PRO A 64 -7.03 -9.77 -2.41
N VAL A 65 -6.20 -9.59 -3.43
CA VAL A 65 -5.25 -8.48 -3.53
C VAL A 65 -5.99 -7.14 -3.49
N PHE A 66 -7.09 -6.99 -4.23
CA PHE A 66 -7.88 -5.76 -4.24
C PHE A 66 -8.35 -5.35 -2.83
N ALA A 67 -8.71 -6.34 -2.00
CA ALA A 67 -9.20 -6.09 -0.65
C ALA A 67 -8.07 -5.65 0.28
N VAL A 68 -6.92 -6.33 0.23
CA VAL A 68 -5.75 -5.95 1.02
C VAL A 68 -5.27 -4.56 0.62
N GLN A 69 -5.15 -4.27 -0.67
CA GLN A 69 -4.66 -2.97 -1.13
C GLN A 69 -5.60 -1.83 -0.74
N ALA A 70 -6.92 -2.02 -0.87
CA ALA A 70 -7.88 -1.03 -0.41
C ALA A 70 -7.75 -0.75 1.10
N ILE A 71 -7.60 -1.80 1.92
CA ILE A 71 -7.40 -1.68 3.37
C ILE A 71 -6.11 -0.91 3.68
N LEU A 72 -4.99 -1.23 3.04
CA LEU A 72 -3.72 -0.52 3.26
C LEU A 72 -3.80 0.95 2.86
N ALA A 73 -4.48 1.28 1.77
CA ALA A 73 -4.74 2.67 1.37
C ALA A 73 -5.53 3.45 2.45
N GLY A 74 -6.28 2.75 3.28
CA GLY A 74 -6.98 3.29 4.44
C GLY A 74 -6.07 3.90 5.51
N ALA A 75 -4.77 3.57 5.52
CA ALA A 75 -3.80 4.16 6.43
C ALA A 75 -3.75 5.70 6.31
N ILE A 76 -4.04 6.25 5.12
CA ILE A 76 -4.11 7.69 4.88
C ILE A 76 -5.22 8.36 5.69
N ALA A 77 -6.36 7.68 5.87
CA ALA A 77 -7.44 8.20 6.73
C ALA A 77 -7.03 8.19 8.21
N LEU A 78 -6.31 7.15 8.64
CA LEU A 78 -5.80 7.07 10.02
C LEU A 78 -4.70 8.08 10.30
N THR A 79 -3.76 8.29 9.38
CA THR A 79 -2.73 9.33 9.53
C THR A 79 -3.36 10.72 9.57
N THR A 80 -4.36 10.99 8.72
CA THR A 80 -5.10 12.27 8.75
C THR A 80 -5.79 12.48 10.10
N LEU A 81 -6.43 11.45 10.66
CA LEU A 81 -7.03 11.51 12.00
C LEU A 81 -5.97 11.75 13.09
N ALA A 82 -4.85 11.04 13.02
CA ALA A 82 -3.76 11.17 13.98
C ALA A 82 -3.15 12.58 13.98
N ASP A 83 -2.93 13.16 12.80
CA ASP A 83 -2.43 14.53 12.63
C ASP A 83 -3.40 15.58 13.21
N ASN A 84 -4.68 15.22 13.38
CA ASN A 84 -5.72 16.06 13.96
C ASN A 84 -6.14 15.60 15.37
N GLY A 85 -5.26 14.89 16.08
CA GLY A 85 -5.47 14.51 17.49
C GLY A 85 -6.55 13.45 17.70
N TRP A 86 -6.75 12.56 16.72
CA TRP A 86 -7.72 11.47 16.73
C TRP A 86 -9.19 11.91 16.86
N SER A 87 -9.47 13.22 16.77
CA SER A 87 -10.82 13.76 16.83
C SER A 87 -11.31 14.13 15.43
N PRO A 88 -12.40 13.51 14.92
CA PRO A 88 -12.96 13.86 13.62
C PRO A 88 -13.53 15.28 13.57
N TRP A 89 -13.71 15.91 14.74
CA TRP A 89 -14.19 17.29 14.88
C TRP A 89 -13.10 18.32 14.57
N ASN A 90 -11.83 17.95 14.71
CA ASN A 90 -10.70 18.80 14.35
C ASN A 90 -10.44 18.82 12.83
N LEU A 91 -11.01 17.87 12.09
CA LEU A 91 -10.92 17.79 10.63
C LEU A 91 -11.75 18.87 9.96
N VAL A 92 -11.20 19.47 8.90
CA VAL A 92 -11.99 20.30 7.98
C VAL A 92 -13.04 19.45 7.26
N ARG A 93 -14.09 20.08 6.73
CA ARG A 93 -15.21 19.37 6.10
C ARG A 93 -14.75 18.40 5.00
N ARG A 94 -13.76 18.79 4.19
CA ARG A 94 -13.18 17.96 3.13
C ARG A 94 -12.54 16.68 3.68
N GLU A 95 -11.71 16.80 4.70
CA GLU A 95 -11.03 15.66 5.33
C GLU A 95 -12.03 14.74 6.03
N ARG A 96 -13.04 15.30 6.70
CA ARG A 96 -14.08 14.49 7.32
C ARG A 96 -14.83 13.64 6.29
N VAL A 97 -15.20 14.24 5.16
CA VAL A 97 -15.81 13.50 4.03
C VAL A 97 -14.85 12.46 3.48
N GLY A 98 -13.57 12.79 3.34
CA GLY A 98 -12.53 11.85 2.89
C GLY A 98 -12.41 10.64 3.81
N VAL A 99 -12.26 10.85 5.12
CA VAL A 99 -12.19 9.78 6.13
C VAL A 99 -13.44 8.91 6.11
N VAL A 100 -14.63 9.51 6.12
CA VAL A 100 -15.89 8.75 6.07
C VAL A 100 -15.99 7.93 4.77
N SER A 101 -15.58 8.50 3.63
CA SER A 101 -15.60 7.80 2.33
C SER A 101 -14.63 6.61 2.33
N VAL A 102 -13.43 6.79 2.89
CA VAL A 102 -12.48 5.68 3.08
C VAL A 102 -13.10 4.59 3.93
N LEU A 103 -13.55 4.91 5.14
CA LEU A 103 -14.06 3.91 6.07
C LEU A 103 -15.30 3.17 5.51
N ALA A 104 -16.22 3.88 4.87
CA ALA A 104 -17.36 3.27 4.20
C ALA A 104 -16.91 2.34 3.06
N GLY A 105 -15.94 2.78 2.25
CA GLY A 105 -15.34 1.98 1.19
C GLY A 105 -14.70 0.71 1.72
N LEU A 106 -13.95 0.80 2.81
CA LEU A 106 -13.31 -0.35 3.47
C LEU A 106 -14.32 -1.36 3.98
N VAL A 107 -15.44 -0.93 4.56
CA VAL A 107 -16.51 -1.84 5.01
C VAL A 107 -17.09 -2.62 3.84
N LEU A 108 -17.37 -1.95 2.72
CA LEU A 108 -17.88 -2.61 1.52
C LEU A 108 -16.87 -3.58 0.92
N VAL A 109 -15.60 -3.18 0.80
CA VAL A 109 -14.53 -4.01 0.27
C VAL A 109 -14.29 -5.24 1.15
N ALA A 110 -14.19 -5.05 2.48
CA ALA A 110 -14.02 -6.14 3.43
C ALA A 110 -15.20 -7.12 3.39
N GLY A 111 -16.44 -6.63 3.25
CA GLY A 111 -17.63 -7.46 3.10
C GLY A 111 -17.70 -8.21 1.77
N SER A 112 -17.09 -7.66 0.73
CA SER A 112 -17.05 -8.26 -0.62
C SER A 112 -15.97 -9.33 -0.82
N ALA A 113 -14.99 -9.41 0.07
CA ALA A 113 -13.90 -10.36 -0.06
C ALA A 113 -14.43 -11.80 0.10
N ALA A 114 -14.36 -12.60 -0.97
CA ALA A 114 -14.64 -14.04 -0.88
C ALA A 114 -13.42 -14.73 -0.25
N PRO A 115 -13.57 -15.36 0.93
CA PRO A 115 -12.43 -15.87 1.66
C PRO A 115 -12.12 -17.30 1.25
N ASP A 116 -11.79 -17.54 0.00
CA ASP A 116 -11.25 -18.82 -0.46
C ASP A 116 -10.36 -18.56 -1.67
N ARG A 117 -9.05 -18.69 -1.43
CA ARG A 117 -8.04 -18.71 -2.49
C ARG A 117 -8.22 -19.99 -3.32
N PRO A 118 -8.14 -19.94 -4.66
CA PRO A 118 -8.06 -21.16 -5.47
C PRO A 118 -6.87 -22.03 -5.01
N GLU A 119 -7.05 -23.35 -4.93
CA GLU A 119 -6.00 -24.29 -4.50
C GLU A 119 -4.77 -24.22 -5.43
N ASP A 120 -4.99 -24.02 -6.73
CA ASP A 120 -3.94 -23.86 -7.73
C ASP A 120 -4.11 -22.55 -8.50
N LEU A 121 -2.98 -21.86 -8.72
CA LEU A 121 -2.92 -20.76 -9.68
C LEU A 121 -2.89 -21.33 -11.10
N PRO A 122 -3.42 -20.61 -12.10
CA PRO A 122 -3.18 -20.95 -13.50
C PRO A 122 -1.66 -21.10 -13.76
N GLU A 123 -1.24 -22.13 -14.50
CA GLU A 123 0.19 -22.38 -14.78
C GLU A 123 0.88 -21.16 -15.44
N ALA A 124 0.12 -20.38 -16.22
CA ALA A 124 0.61 -19.19 -16.89
C ALA A 124 0.77 -17.96 -15.96
N ALA A 125 0.21 -17.97 -14.75
CA ALA A 125 0.18 -16.79 -13.87
C ALA A 125 1.59 -16.33 -13.47
N THR A 126 2.42 -17.24 -12.97
CA THR A 126 3.81 -16.96 -12.57
C THR A 126 4.66 -16.43 -13.73
N PRO A 127 4.74 -17.08 -14.91
CA PRO A 127 5.53 -16.55 -16.01
C PRO A 127 5.01 -15.21 -16.53
N ILE A 128 3.70 -14.98 -16.60
CA ILE A 128 3.12 -13.69 -17.00
C ILE A 128 3.55 -12.58 -16.03
N LEU A 129 3.49 -12.84 -14.72
CA LEU A 129 3.94 -11.89 -13.71
C LEU A 129 5.43 -11.59 -13.85
N LEU A 130 6.28 -12.62 -13.97
CA LEU A 130 7.73 -12.43 -14.09
C LEU A 130 8.10 -11.65 -15.35
N VAL A 131 7.47 -11.93 -16.49
CA VAL A 131 7.66 -11.15 -17.74
C VAL A 131 7.21 -9.71 -17.53
N SER A 132 6.05 -9.50 -16.90
CA SER A 132 5.53 -8.15 -16.62
C SER A 132 6.47 -7.35 -15.71
N PHE A 133 7.00 -7.98 -14.66
CA PHE A 133 7.99 -7.36 -13.77
C PHE A 133 9.30 -7.07 -14.51
N GLY A 134 9.77 -7.99 -15.34
CA GLY A 134 10.94 -7.77 -16.20
C GLY A 134 10.76 -6.56 -17.13
N LEU A 135 9.61 -6.44 -17.78
CA LEU A 135 9.27 -5.29 -18.63
C LEU A 135 9.22 -3.98 -17.84
N LEU A 136 8.65 -3.98 -16.63
CA LEU A 136 8.66 -2.81 -15.74
C LEU A 136 10.08 -2.39 -15.36
N LEU A 137 10.95 -3.34 -15.03
CA LEU A 137 12.36 -3.05 -14.70
C LEU A 137 13.14 -2.52 -15.90
N VAL A 138 12.86 -3.01 -17.11
CA VAL A 138 13.45 -2.48 -18.35
C VAL A 138 12.93 -1.07 -18.64
N ALA A 139 11.65 -0.78 -18.40
CA ALA A 139 11.05 0.53 -18.61
C ALA A 139 11.51 1.57 -17.57
N ALA A 140 11.84 1.13 -16.35
CA ALA A 140 12.10 2.00 -15.22
C ALA A 140 13.20 3.05 -15.47
N PRO A 141 14.40 2.72 -16.01
CA PRO A 141 15.42 3.72 -16.33
C PRO A 141 14.95 4.81 -17.31
N PHE A 142 14.02 4.50 -18.22
CA PHE A 142 13.46 5.49 -19.13
C PHE A 142 12.53 6.45 -18.41
N VAL A 143 11.68 5.93 -17.51
CA VAL A 143 10.83 6.76 -16.63
C VAL A 143 11.69 7.67 -15.75
N TRP A 144 12.78 7.14 -15.20
CA TRP A 144 13.74 7.92 -14.41
C TRP A 144 14.39 9.04 -15.20
N ARG A 145 14.78 8.79 -16.46
CA ARG A 145 15.34 9.83 -17.34
C ARG A 145 14.33 10.94 -17.67
N VAL A 146 13.06 10.58 -17.81
CA VAL A 146 11.98 11.57 -18.04
C VAL A 146 11.76 12.44 -16.79
N GLY A 147 11.97 11.88 -15.60
CA GLY A 147 12.02 12.64 -14.34
C GLY A 147 10.69 13.27 -13.91
N ARG A 148 9.57 12.96 -14.58
CA ARG A 148 8.26 13.52 -14.24
C ARG A 148 7.73 12.89 -12.94
N PRO A 149 7.46 13.68 -11.87
CA PRO A 149 7.07 13.13 -10.57
C PRO A 149 5.87 12.20 -10.61
N MET A 150 4.86 12.51 -11.42
CA MET A 150 3.67 11.66 -11.58
C MET A 150 3.99 10.29 -12.20
N LEU A 151 4.92 10.24 -13.16
CA LEU A 151 5.32 8.96 -13.76
C LEU A 151 6.15 8.12 -12.79
N LEU A 152 6.98 8.77 -11.97
CA LEU A 152 7.73 8.11 -10.90
C LEU A 152 6.80 7.60 -9.80
N ALA A 153 5.75 8.33 -9.44
CA ALA A 153 4.73 7.87 -8.50
C ALA A 153 3.89 6.71 -9.07
N LEU A 154 3.58 6.74 -10.37
CA LEU A 154 2.95 5.62 -11.08
C LEU A 154 3.85 4.38 -11.04
N LEU A 155 5.13 4.53 -11.39
CA LEU A 155 6.12 3.46 -11.32
C LEU A 155 6.26 2.91 -9.89
N ALA A 156 6.17 3.78 -8.88
CA ALA A 156 6.20 3.37 -7.49
C ALA A 156 5.01 2.49 -7.12
N GLY A 157 3.79 2.90 -7.49
CA GLY A 157 2.58 2.11 -7.26
C GLY A 157 2.59 0.78 -8.00
N LEU A 158 3.18 0.72 -9.21
CA LEU A 158 3.41 -0.54 -9.93
C LEU A 158 4.46 -1.41 -9.22
N GLY A 159 5.50 -0.80 -8.64
CA GLY A 159 6.49 -1.47 -7.78
C GLY A 159 5.83 -2.16 -6.59
N PHE A 160 5.15 -1.41 -5.74
CA PHE A 160 4.49 -1.96 -4.55
C PHE A 160 3.36 -2.92 -4.90
N GLY A 161 2.57 -2.62 -5.92
CA GLY A 161 1.55 -3.54 -6.44
C GLY A 161 2.15 -4.85 -6.96
N GLY A 162 3.31 -4.78 -7.63
CA GLY A 162 4.08 -5.95 -8.05
C GLY A 162 4.55 -6.81 -6.87
N THR A 163 4.97 -6.18 -5.78
CA THR A 163 5.29 -6.87 -4.51
C THR A 163 4.09 -7.63 -3.98
N ALA A 164 2.91 -6.99 -3.93
CA ALA A 164 1.69 -7.63 -3.47
C ALA A 164 1.28 -8.82 -4.36
N LEU A 165 1.37 -8.66 -5.69
CA LEU A 165 1.10 -9.73 -6.65
C LEU A 165 2.09 -10.89 -6.51
N ALA A 166 3.38 -10.61 -6.32
CA ALA A 166 4.39 -11.64 -6.13
C ALA A 166 4.14 -12.43 -4.83
N VAL A 167 3.86 -11.74 -3.72
CA VAL A 167 3.49 -12.40 -2.45
C VAL A 167 2.22 -13.24 -2.60
N ARG A 168 1.21 -12.69 -3.30
CA ARG A 168 -0.01 -13.42 -3.61
C ARG A 168 0.29 -14.62 -4.50
N ALA A 169 1.24 -14.56 -5.43
CA ALA A 169 1.53 -15.65 -6.35
C ALA A 169 2.39 -16.78 -5.73
N LEU A 170 3.16 -16.53 -4.67
CA LEU A 170 4.02 -17.53 -4.03
C LEU A 170 3.22 -18.78 -3.59
N HIS A 171 3.71 -19.98 -3.93
CA HIS A 171 3.11 -21.26 -3.54
C HIS A 171 4.17 -22.30 -3.16
N PRO A 172 4.00 -23.07 -2.06
CA PRO A 172 2.84 -23.14 -1.15
C PRO A 172 2.71 -21.94 -0.19
N GLY A 173 3.60 -20.95 -0.32
CA GLY A 173 3.61 -19.70 0.46
C GLY A 173 4.52 -19.79 1.68
N PRO A 174 5.12 -18.67 2.13
CA PRO A 174 6.29 -18.65 3.04
C PRO A 174 6.12 -19.43 4.36
N VAL A 175 4.90 -19.68 4.81
CA VAL A 175 4.59 -20.38 6.07
C VAL A 175 4.52 -21.92 5.91
N SER A 176 4.35 -22.41 4.68
CA SER A 176 4.15 -23.83 4.39
C SER A 176 5.39 -24.51 3.77
N TRP A 177 6.50 -23.80 3.59
CA TRP A 177 7.72 -24.40 3.07
C TRP A 177 8.43 -25.20 4.15
N SER A 178 8.79 -26.44 3.82
CA SER A 178 9.56 -27.35 4.68
C SER A 178 11.01 -26.91 4.90
N SER A 179 11.54 -26.01 4.06
CA SER A 179 12.92 -25.51 4.14
C SER A 179 13.05 -24.10 3.53
N ILE A 180 13.90 -23.27 4.14
CA ILE A 180 14.32 -21.96 3.59
C ILE A 180 14.96 -22.12 2.20
N GLY A 181 15.62 -23.26 1.95
CA GLY A 181 16.28 -23.52 0.67
C GLY A 181 15.32 -23.64 -0.51
N ASP A 182 14.08 -24.07 -0.27
CA ASP A 182 13.07 -24.19 -1.32
C ASP A 182 12.45 -22.83 -1.64
N LEU A 183 12.27 -21.99 -0.63
CA LEU A 183 11.84 -20.60 -0.80
C LEU A 183 12.83 -19.81 -1.68
N LEU A 184 14.13 -20.00 -1.48
CA LEU A 184 15.18 -19.34 -2.26
C LEU A 184 15.25 -19.81 -3.73
N ARG A 185 14.60 -20.91 -4.10
CA ARG A 185 14.55 -21.35 -5.50
C ARG A 185 13.40 -20.70 -6.26
N ASP A 186 12.43 -20.11 -5.57
CA ASP A 186 11.28 -19.48 -6.20
C ASP A 186 11.64 -18.07 -6.70
N PRO A 187 11.56 -17.81 -8.03
CA PRO A 187 11.86 -16.50 -8.61
C PRO A 187 10.98 -15.36 -8.06
N LEU A 188 9.76 -15.66 -7.58
CA LEU A 188 8.85 -14.65 -7.05
C LEU A 188 9.35 -14.05 -5.73
N VAL A 189 10.17 -14.77 -4.96
CA VAL A 189 10.79 -14.22 -3.73
C VAL A 189 11.73 -13.07 -4.06
N TYR A 190 12.49 -13.20 -5.15
CA TYR A 190 13.33 -12.12 -5.64
C TYR A 190 12.49 -10.98 -6.24
N ALA A 191 11.38 -11.30 -6.91
CA ALA A 191 10.46 -10.29 -7.42
C ALA A 191 9.87 -9.42 -6.30
N VAL A 192 9.51 -10.00 -5.15
CA VAL A 192 9.05 -9.26 -3.95
C VAL A 192 10.06 -8.19 -3.55
N VAL A 193 11.34 -8.54 -3.45
CA VAL A 193 12.39 -7.60 -3.03
C VAL A 193 12.65 -6.56 -4.11
N VAL A 194 12.82 -6.98 -5.36
CA VAL A 194 13.17 -6.11 -6.47
C VAL A 194 12.05 -5.10 -6.75
N MET A 195 10.80 -5.54 -6.76
CA MET A 195 9.64 -4.66 -6.98
C MET A 195 9.41 -3.72 -5.79
N GLY A 196 9.66 -4.18 -4.55
CA GLY A 196 9.62 -3.32 -3.36
C GLY A 196 10.68 -2.22 -3.41
N VAL A 197 11.93 -2.58 -3.74
CA VAL A 197 13.03 -1.60 -3.90
C VAL A 197 12.72 -0.62 -5.02
N LEU A 198 12.21 -1.10 -6.17
CA LEU A 198 11.75 -0.24 -7.26
C LEU A 198 10.70 0.77 -6.76
N GLY A 199 9.70 0.28 -6.02
CA GLY A 199 8.64 1.08 -5.41
C GLY A 199 9.19 2.21 -4.54
N VAL A 200 10.03 1.86 -3.57
CA VAL A 200 10.65 2.81 -2.63
C VAL A 200 11.49 3.85 -3.36
N LEU A 201 12.37 3.42 -4.26
CA LEU A 201 13.25 4.34 -4.98
C LEU A 201 12.47 5.28 -5.91
N ALA A 202 11.48 4.74 -6.63
CA ALA A 202 10.64 5.54 -7.53
C ALA A 202 9.80 6.55 -6.76
N PHE A 203 9.24 6.16 -5.61
CA PHE A 203 8.48 7.07 -4.76
C PHE A 203 9.37 8.15 -4.17
N ALA A 204 10.52 7.77 -3.63
CA ALA A 204 11.50 8.74 -3.12
C ALA A 204 11.93 9.74 -4.20
N ALA A 205 12.12 9.28 -5.44
CA ALA A 205 12.42 10.15 -6.57
C ALA A 205 11.23 11.07 -6.94
N ALA A 206 10.00 10.55 -6.91
CA ALA A 206 8.79 11.35 -7.15
C ALA A 206 8.64 12.49 -6.12
N LEU A 207 9.02 12.25 -4.87
CA LEU A 207 8.95 13.24 -3.79
C LEU A 207 10.03 14.32 -3.83
N ARG A 208 11.10 14.16 -4.61
CA ARG A 208 12.17 15.17 -4.72
C ARG A 208 11.66 16.44 -5.38
N ASP A 209 10.94 16.28 -6.48
CA ASP A 209 10.49 17.38 -7.33
C ASP A 209 8.95 17.46 -7.44
N GLY A 210 8.23 16.54 -6.78
CA GLY A 210 6.76 16.45 -6.79
C GLY A 210 6.11 16.81 -5.46
N SER A 211 4.85 17.23 -5.52
CA SER A 211 4.06 17.41 -4.30
C SER A 211 3.78 16.05 -3.64
N VAL A 212 4.03 15.96 -2.33
CA VAL A 212 3.77 14.74 -1.53
C VAL A 212 2.34 14.25 -1.73
N GLY A 213 1.36 15.15 -1.62
CA GLY A 213 -0.05 14.83 -1.80
C GLY A 213 -0.37 14.16 -3.13
N THR A 214 -0.02 14.80 -4.25
CA THR A 214 -0.29 14.24 -5.59
C THR A 214 0.51 12.96 -5.85
N ALA A 215 1.75 12.85 -5.36
CA ALA A 215 2.54 11.64 -5.52
C ALA A 215 1.91 10.46 -4.77
N THR A 216 1.49 10.67 -3.51
CA THR A 216 0.79 9.67 -2.70
C THR A 216 -0.54 9.27 -3.36
N ALA A 217 -1.30 10.24 -3.88
CA ALA A 217 -2.54 9.98 -4.61
C ALA A 217 -2.33 9.03 -5.80
N VAL A 218 -1.36 9.33 -6.66
CA VAL A 218 -1.06 8.51 -7.85
C VAL A 218 -0.57 7.13 -7.45
N LEU A 219 0.32 7.05 -6.45
CA LEU A 219 0.81 5.78 -5.91
C LEU A 219 -0.36 4.93 -5.40
N SER A 220 -1.20 5.47 -4.50
CA SER A 220 -2.28 4.71 -3.87
C SER A 220 -3.32 4.23 -4.87
N VAL A 221 -3.70 5.05 -5.85
CA VAL A 221 -4.63 4.62 -6.91
C VAL A 221 -4.02 3.49 -7.73
N THR A 222 -2.75 3.62 -8.12
CA THR A 222 -2.08 2.63 -8.96
C THR A 222 -1.89 1.30 -8.23
N GLU A 223 -1.43 1.37 -6.98
CA GLU A 223 -1.19 0.22 -6.10
C GLU A 223 -2.47 -0.51 -5.72
N VAL A 224 -3.63 0.16 -5.73
CA VAL A 224 -4.91 -0.52 -5.48
C VAL A 224 -5.50 -1.10 -6.77
N VAL A 225 -5.59 -0.28 -7.82
CA VAL A 225 -6.35 -0.64 -9.03
C VAL A 225 -5.62 -1.69 -9.85
N VAL A 226 -4.34 -1.49 -10.14
CA VAL A 226 -3.60 -2.36 -11.05
C VAL A 226 -3.48 -3.78 -10.50
N PRO A 227 -2.90 -4.01 -9.30
CA PRO A 227 -2.79 -5.36 -8.78
C PRO A 227 -4.15 -5.93 -8.33
N GLY A 228 -5.14 -5.09 -8.02
CA GLY A 228 -6.52 -5.55 -7.81
C GLY A 228 -7.11 -6.20 -9.06
N ILE A 229 -6.98 -5.55 -10.22
CA ILE A 229 -7.42 -6.11 -11.51
C ILE A 229 -6.63 -7.36 -11.87
N VAL A 230 -5.29 -7.33 -11.73
CA VAL A 230 -4.44 -8.50 -12.02
C VAL A 230 -4.78 -9.67 -11.08
N GLY A 231 -5.07 -9.41 -9.82
CA GLY A 231 -5.52 -10.42 -8.87
C GLY A 231 -6.79 -11.13 -9.34
N LEU A 232 -7.80 -10.37 -9.76
CA LEU A 232 -9.08 -10.90 -10.25
C LEU A 232 -8.94 -11.68 -11.57
N VAL A 233 -8.16 -11.16 -12.52
CA VAL A 233 -8.05 -11.72 -13.88
C VAL A 233 -7.05 -12.87 -13.97
N LEU A 234 -5.93 -12.79 -13.24
CA LEU A 234 -4.79 -13.71 -13.40
C LEU A 234 -4.61 -14.65 -12.21
N LEU A 235 -4.85 -14.19 -10.98
CA LEU A 235 -4.58 -14.96 -9.75
C LEU A 235 -5.82 -15.68 -9.19
N GLY A 236 -6.96 -15.57 -9.89
CA GLY A 236 -8.21 -16.20 -9.48
C GLY A 236 -8.77 -15.63 -8.17
N ASP A 237 -8.44 -14.38 -7.84
CA ASP A 237 -9.12 -13.69 -6.74
C ASP A 237 -10.61 -13.56 -7.07
N ARG A 238 -11.46 -13.79 -6.05
CA ARG A 238 -12.90 -13.75 -6.20
C ARG A 238 -13.53 -12.69 -5.31
N ILE A 239 -14.58 -12.08 -5.85
CA ILE A 239 -15.52 -11.27 -5.09
C ILE A 239 -16.66 -12.20 -4.68
N ARG A 240 -17.22 -11.99 -3.49
CA ARG A 240 -18.40 -12.73 -3.03
C ARG A 240 -19.54 -12.59 -4.04
N ASP A 241 -20.24 -13.68 -4.32
CA ASP A 241 -21.36 -13.66 -5.26
C ASP A 241 -22.41 -12.61 -4.87
N GLY A 242 -22.82 -11.79 -5.83
CA GLY A 242 -23.76 -10.67 -5.62
C GLY A 242 -23.15 -9.42 -4.96
N TRP A 243 -21.84 -9.40 -4.71
CA TRP A 243 -21.12 -8.26 -4.14
C TRP A 243 -20.24 -7.52 -5.15
N GLU A 244 -20.34 -7.75 -6.47
CA GLU A 244 -19.47 -7.06 -7.45
C GLU A 244 -19.69 -5.54 -7.43
N VAL A 245 -20.96 -5.11 -7.38
CA VAL A 245 -21.31 -3.69 -7.30
C VAL A 245 -20.86 -3.07 -5.97
N PRO A 246 -21.20 -3.64 -4.80
CA PRO A 246 -20.63 -3.19 -3.52
C PRO A 246 -19.09 -3.12 -3.50
N ALA A 247 -18.39 -4.10 -4.07
CA ALA A 247 -16.93 -4.12 -4.15
C ALA A 247 -16.41 -2.93 -4.96
N ALA A 248 -16.97 -2.73 -6.16
CA ALA A 248 -16.60 -1.62 -7.04
C ALA A 248 -16.88 -0.26 -6.40
N VAL A 249 -18.07 -0.08 -5.81
CA VAL A 249 -18.43 1.14 -5.07
C VAL A 249 -17.49 1.34 -3.88
N GLY A 250 -17.15 0.27 -3.16
CA GLY A 250 -16.24 0.32 -2.03
C GLY A 250 -14.84 0.79 -2.41
N VAL A 251 -14.27 0.23 -3.48
CA VAL A 251 -12.97 0.66 -4.02
C VAL A 251 -13.03 2.12 -4.47
N VAL A 252 -14.08 2.51 -5.21
CA VAL A 252 -14.26 3.90 -5.67
C VAL A 252 -14.35 4.88 -4.49
N LEU A 253 -15.13 4.55 -3.46
CA LEU A 253 -15.24 5.37 -2.25
C LEU A 253 -13.92 5.47 -1.49
N ALA A 254 -13.19 4.37 -1.36
CA ALA A 254 -11.88 4.34 -0.72
C ALA A 254 -10.88 5.23 -1.46
N LEU A 255 -10.77 5.08 -2.78
CA LEU A 255 -9.88 5.87 -3.61
C LEU A 255 -10.29 7.34 -3.65
N ALA A 256 -11.58 7.65 -3.81
CA ALA A 256 -12.07 9.02 -3.77
C ALA A 256 -11.75 9.69 -2.42
N GLY A 257 -11.92 8.96 -1.32
CA GLY A 257 -11.56 9.43 0.01
C GLY A 257 -10.06 9.71 0.14
N VAL A 258 -9.20 8.77 -0.29
CA VAL A 258 -7.74 8.96 -0.32
C VAL A 258 -7.35 10.17 -1.17
N LEU A 259 -7.95 10.33 -2.35
CA LEU A 259 -7.71 11.48 -3.23
C LEU A 259 -8.14 12.80 -2.59
N LEU A 260 -9.20 12.81 -1.79
CA LEU A 260 -9.63 14.00 -1.05
C LEU A 260 -8.67 14.35 0.09
N LEU A 261 -8.14 13.35 0.79
CA LEU A 261 -7.22 13.51 1.93
C LEU A 261 -5.81 13.91 1.50
N THR A 262 -5.37 13.43 0.33
CA THR A 262 -4.04 13.73 -0.22
C THR A 262 -3.96 15.06 -0.94
N ARG A 263 -5.09 15.76 -1.17
CA ARG A 263 -5.07 17.12 -1.72
C ARG A 263 -4.54 18.10 -0.68
N SER A 264 -3.50 18.85 -1.06
CA SER A 264 -2.99 19.97 -0.28
C SER A 264 -4.10 20.95 0.06
N ASP A 265 -4.18 21.38 1.32
CA ASP A 265 -5.10 22.41 1.73
C ASP A 265 -4.41 23.78 1.64
N PRO A 266 -4.82 24.69 0.73
CA PRO A 266 -4.20 26.01 0.61
C PRO A 266 -4.36 26.84 1.90
N ASP A 267 -5.39 26.55 2.72
CA ASP A 267 -5.62 27.27 3.98
C ASP A 267 -4.71 26.83 5.14
N ARG A 268 -3.98 25.71 5.01
CA ARG A 268 -3.00 25.23 6.01
C ARG A 268 -1.61 25.85 5.88
N GLU A 269 -1.37 26.71 4.88
CA GLU A 269 -0.09 27.44 4.72
C GLU A 269 0.06 28.67 5.65
N ARG A 270 -0.82 28.90 6.64
CA ARG A 270 -0.66 30.00 7.61
C ARG A 270 0.12 29.58 8.88
N PRO A 271 0.97 30.47 9.43
CA PRO A 271 2.25 30.11 10.01
C PRO A 271 2.13 29.44 11.38
N SER A 272 3.12 28.59 11.67
CA SER A 272 3.47 28.14 13.01
C SER A 272 3.30 29.25 14.04
N ARG A 273 2.32 29.10 14.94
CA ARG A 273 2.26 29.91 16.15
C ARG A 273 3.52 29.62 16.96
N VAL A 274 4.43 30.59 16.97
CA VAL A 274 5.48 30.72 17.96
C VAL A 274 4.78 30.90 19.31
N HIS A 275 4.95 29.92 20.19
CA HIS A 275 4.81 30.08 21.64
C HIS A 275 5.99 29.36 22.29
#